data_AF-A0A355DQB6-F1
#
_entry.id   AF-A0A355DQB6-F1
#
_cell.length_a   1.000
_cell.length_b   1.000
_cell.length_c   1.000
_cell.angle_alpha   90.00
_cell.angle_beta   90.00
_cell.angle_gamma   90.00
#
_symmetry.space_group_name_H-M   'P 1'
#
loop_
_entity.id
_entity.type
_entity.pdbx_description
1 polymer ?
#
loop_
_entity_poly.entity_id
_entity_poly.type
_entity_poly.pdbx_seq_one_letter_code
_entity_poly.pdbx_strand_id
1 'polypeptide(L)'
;MIALLQTSIVLDLAEKEFAESYNRPEYYISQIIFYWSTVIYFLWAGLSRLELRENGIYFKFGFIEWKKIAAYKWKEKEGNILTVWIKQRFPLFPTASWEIPEIHKPTIDRMLSQHLSGRLRKY
;
A
#
# COMPACT_ATOMS: atom_id res chain seq x y z
N MET A 1 -8.09 -18.27 -46.36
CA MET A 1 -9.13 -19.22 -45.92
C MET A 1 -8.63 -20.15 -44.81
N ILE A 2 -7.44 -20.76 -44.93
CA ILE A 2 -6.86 -21.68 -43.93
C ILE A 2 -6.57 -21.02 -42.57
N ALA A 3 -6.06 -19.78 -42.54
CA ALA A 3 -5.74 -19.07 -41.30
C ALA A 3 -6.96 -18.78 -40.40
N LEU A 4 -8.12 -18.48 -41.00
CA LEU A 4 -9.37 -18.22 -40.26
C LEU A 4 -9.91 -19.50 -39.59
N LEU A 5 -9.69 -20.64 -40.24
CA LEU A 5 -10.09 -21.96 -39.76
C LEU A 5 -9.20 -22.43 -38.61
N GLN A 6 -7.90 -22.11 -38.65
CA GLN A 6 -6.98 -22.38 -37.55
C GLN A 6 -7.32 -21.54 -36.31
N THR A 7 -7.65 -20.26 -36.47
CA THR A 7 -8.02 -19.39 -35.34
C THR A 7 -9.32 -19.81 -34.67
N SER A 8 -10.33 -20.27 -35.43
CA SER A 8 -11.59 -20.72 -34.83
C SER A 8 -11.43 -22.03 -34.05
N ILE A 9 -10.58 -22.94 -34.54
CA ILE A 9 -10.29 -24.21 -33.84
C ILE A 9 -9.54 -23.95 -32.54
N VAL A 10 -8.54 -23.06 -32.56
CA VAL A 10 -7.79 -22.68 -31.35
C VAL A 10 -8.69 -21.99 -30.33
N LEU A 11 -9.62 -21.15 -30.78
CA LEU A 11 -10.57 -20.48 -29.90
C LEU A 11 -11.55 -21.48 -29.26
N ASP A 12 -12.10 -22.42 -30.02
CA ASP A 12 -13.00 -23.47 -29.51
C ASP A 12 -12.30 -24.44 -28.54
N LEU A 13 -11.02 -24.75 -28.80
CA LEU A 13 -10.18 -25.56 -27.90
C LEU A 13 -9.89 -24.82 -26.59
N ALA A 14 -9.53 -23.54 -26.68
CA ALA A 14 -9.32 -22.71 -25.50
C ALA A 14 -10.61 -22.59 -24.69
N GLU A 15 -11.74 -22.32 -25.34
CA GLU A 15 -13.05 -22.23 -24.69
C GLU A 15 -13.44 -23.54 -23.98
N LYS A 16 -13.18 -24.70 -24.61
CA LYS A 16 -13.39 -26.02 -23.96
C LYS A 16 -12.45 -26.29 -22.80
N GLU A 17 -11.16 -25.96 -22.92
CA GLU A 17 -10.20 -26.10 -21.81
C GLU A 17 -10.58 -25.19 -20.64
N PHE A 18 -11.00 -23.95 -20.91
CA PHE A 18 -11.51 -23.06 -19.88
C PHE A 18 -12.79 -23.64 -19.26
N ALA A 19 -13.76 -24.09 -20.07
CA ALA A 19 -15.00 -24.69 -19.58
C ALA A 19 -14.80 -25.96 -18.76
N GLU A 20 -13.84 -26.82 -19.13
CA GLU A 20 -13.46 -27.97 -18.29
C GLU A 20 -12.76 -27.55 -17.00
N SER A 21 -11.89 -26.53 -17.07
CA SER A 21 -11.21 -25.97 -15.89
C SER A 21 -12.21 -25.44 -14.86
N TYR A 22 -13.28 -24.77 -15.31
CA TYR A 22 -14.38 -24.31 -14.44
C TYR A 22 -15.09 -25.44 -13.70
N ASN A 23 -15.13 -26.66 -14.25
CA ASN A 23 -15.81 -27.80 -13.62
C ASN A 23 -14.91 -28.60 -12.66
N ARG A 24 -13.62 -28.24 -12.53
CA ARG A 24 -12.71 -28.91 -11.59
C ARG A 24 -12.83 -28.31 -10.19
N PRO A 25 -12.92 -29.14 -9.14
CA PRO A 25 -13.02 -28.65 -7.76
C PRO A 25 -11.82 -27.78 -7.35
N GLU A 26 -10.65 -28.03 -7.94
CA GLU A 26 -9.41 -27.25 -7.77
C GLU A 26 -9.60 -25.77 -8.15
N TYR A 27 -10.35 -25.49 -9.21
CA TYR A 27 -10.64 -24.13 -9.67
C TYR A 27 -11.44 -23.37 -8.61
N TYR A 28 -12.50 -23.97 -8.07
CA TYR A 28 -13.31 -23.37 -7.00
C TYR A 28 -12.50 -23.15 -5.72
N ILE A 29 -11.65 -24.10 -5.33
CA ILE A 29 -10.77 -23.94 -4.17
C ILE A 29 -9.80 -22.77 -4.38
N SER A 30 -9.21 -22.65 -5.57
CA SER A 30 -8.28 -21.56 -5.88
C SER A 30 -8.98 -20.18 -5.85
N GLN A 31 -10.19 -20.10 -6.38
CA GLN A 31 -11.02 -18.89 -6.35
C GLN A 31 -11.37 -18.51 -4.90
N ILE A 32 -11.79 -19.48 -4.08
CA ILE A 32 -12.07 -19.26 -2.65
C ILE A 32 -10.83 -18.68 -1.96
N ILE A 33 -9.66 -19.32 -2.10
CA ILE A 33 -8.42 -18.83 -1.48
C ILE A 33 -8.08 -17.43 -1.97
N PHE A 34 -8.18 -17.17 -3.27
CA PHE A 34 -7.89 -15.87 -3.85
C PHE A 34 -8.82 -14.76 -3.32
N TYR A 35 -10.13 -14.97 -3.32
CA TYR A 35 -11.08 -13.99 -2.80
C TYR A 35 -10.91 -13.78 -1.29
N TRP A 36 -10.74 -14.85 -0.51
CA TRP A 36 -10.52 -14.72 0.94
C TRP A 36 -9.21 -14.00 1.27
N SER A 37 -8.11 -14.30 0.56
CA SER A 37 -6.85 -13.59 0.74
C SER A 37 -6.97 -12.11 0.41
N THR A 38 -7.73 -11.77 -0.63
CA THR A 38 -8.01 -10.39 -1.03
C THR A 38 -8.82 -9.66 0.04
N VAL A 39 -9.89 -10.27 0.54
CA VAL A 39 -10.72 -9.70 1.63
C VAL A 39 -9.88 -9.49 2.89
N ILE A 40 -9.10 -10.48 3.30
CA ILE A 40 -8.20 -10.38 4.46
C ILE A 40 -7.18 -9.26 4.25
N TYR A 41 -6.60 -9.14 3.06
CA TYR A 41 -5.67 -8.06 2.73
C TYR A 41 -6.32 -6.68 2.88
N PHE A 42 -7.52 -6.47 2.31
CA PHE A 42 -8.20 -5.18 2.41
C PHE A 42 -8.68 -4.87 3.83
N LEU A 43 -9.15 -5.87 4.57
CA LEU A 43 -9.49 -5.71 5.99
C LEU A 43 -8.26 -5.28 6.78
N TRP A 44 -7.13 -5.98 6.63
CA TRP A 44 -5.90 -5.65 7.32
C TRP A 44 -5.35 -4.28 6.90
N ALA A 45 -5.36 -3.96 5.61
CA ALA A 45 -4.96 -2.66 5.07
C ALA A 45 -5.82 -1.51 5.59
N GLY A 46 -7.13 -1.74 5.75
CA GLY A 46 -8.09 -0.76 6.28
C GLY A 46 -8.02 -0.59 7.80
N LEU A 47 -7.75 -1.68 8.54
CA LEU A 47 -7.55 -1.67 9.99
C LEU A 47 -6.18 -1.15 10.41
N SER A 48 -5.23 -1.08 9.48
CA SER A 48 -3.89 -0.61 9.78
C SER A 48 -3.89 0.87 10.14
N ARG A 49 -3.68 1.13 11.43
CA ARG A 49 -3.54 2.49 11.96
C ARG A 49 -2.10 2.98 11.82
N LEU A 50 -1.94 4.30 11.83
CA LEU A 50 -0.64 4.93 11.96
C LEU A 50 -0.10 4.65 13.37
N GLU A 51 0.89 3.78 13.48
CA GLU A 51 1.58 3.49 14.73
C GLU A 51 2.92 4.21 14.77
N LEU A 52 3.11 5.04 15.78
CA LEU A 52 4.40 5.65 16.08
C LEU A 52 5.16 4.73 17.03
N ARG A 53 6.34 4.28 16.62
CA ARG A 53 7.25 3.48 17.44
C ARG A 53 8.56 4.23 17.66
N GLU A 54 9.31 3.80 18.67
CA GLU A 54 10.61 4.39 19.03
C GLU A 54 11.58 4.46 17.83
N ASN A 55 11.54 3.47 16.94
CA ASN A 55 12.45 3.38 15.80
C ASN A 55 11.92 4.03 14.50
N GLY A 56 10.63 4.34 14.41
CA GLY A 56 10.03 4.90 13.20
C GLY A 56 8.51 4.95 13.19
N ILE A 57 7.96 5.31 12.03
CA ILE A 57 6.53 5.32 11.75
C ILE A 57 6.17 4.02 11.04
N TYR A 58 5.19 3.29 11.56
CA TYR A 58 4.61 2.12 10.92
C TYR A 58 3.22 2.45 10.39
N PHE A 59 2.97 2.16 9.11
CA PHE A 59 1.67 2.41 8.49
C PHE A 59 1.35 1.37 7.42
N LYS A 60 0.14 0.78 7.50
CA LYS A 60 -0.33 -0.28 6.59
C LYS A 60 0.59 -1.50 6.60
N PHE A 61 1.62 -1.47 5.79
CA PHE A 61 2.64 -2.51 5.66
C PHE A 61 4.04 -1.93 5.48
N GLY A 62 4.19 -0.62 5.68
CA GLY A 62 5.43 0.11 5.52
C GLY A 62 5.97 0.56 6.87
N PHE A 63 7.24 0.24 7.12
CA PHE A 63 7.99 0.80 8.23
C PHE A 63 8.97 1.86 7.71
N ILE A 64 8.81 3.09 8.18
CA ILE A 64 9.66 4.23 7.85
C ILE A 64 10.47 4.57 9.09
N GLU A 65 11.73 4.17 9.10
CA GLU A 65 12.67 4.57 10.15
C GLU A 65 12.84 6.09 10.21
N TRP A 66 12.95 6.63 11.42
CA TRP A 66 13.23 8.06 11.63
C TRP A 66 14.44 8.54 10.84
N LYS A 67 15.47 7.70 10.69
CA LYS A 67 16.70 8.02 9.95
C LYS A 67 16.48 8.29 8.47
N LYS A 68 15.42 7.72 7.89
CA LYS A 68 15.06 7.86 6.48
C LYS A 68 14.18 9.08 6.26
N ILE A 69 13.67 9.74 7.31
CA ILE A 69 12.85 10.94 7.15
C ILE A 69 13.74 12.16 6.88
N ALA A 70 13.46 12.85 5.78
CA ALA A 70 14.20 14.04 5.35
C ALA A 70 13.61 15.32 5.94
N ALA A 71 12.29 15.45 5.81
CA ALA A 71 11.51 16.62 6.18
C ALA A 71 10.06 16.20 6.47
N TYR A 72 9.35 17.02 7.21
CA TYR A 72 7.92 16.88 7.42
C TYR A 72 7.25 18.25 7.30
N LYS A 73 5.99 18.27 6.84
CA LYS A 73 5.18 19.48 6.75
C LYS A 73 3.73 19.12 7.02
N TRP A 74 3.09 19.95 7.84
CA TRP A 74 1.65 19.92 8.02
C TRP A 74 0.99 20.75 6.91
N LYS A 75 0.00 20.18 6.23
CA LYS A 75 -0.85 20.93 5.30
C LYS A 75 -2.02 21.50 6.10
N GLU A 76 -2.08 22.81 6.27
CA GLU A 76 -3.09 23.47 7.13
C GLU A 76 -4.44 23.70 6.43
N LYS A 77 -4.48 23.68 5.08
CA LYS A 77 -5.64 24.15 4.32
C LYS A 77 -6.79 23.14 4.16
N GLU A 78 -6.58 21.84 4.35
CA GLU A 78 -7.57 20.81 3.93
C GLU A 78 -7.72 19.66 4.94
N GLY A 79 -7.48 19.94 6.22
CA GLY A 79 -7.40 18.89 7.23
C GLY A 79 -5.95 18.48 7.46
N ASN A 80 -5.71 17.95 8.66
CA ASN A 80 -4.40 17.81 9.29
C ASN A 80 -3.57 16.69 8.67
N ILE A 81 -3.22 16.90 7.40
CA ILE A 81 -2.45 15.97 6.60
C ILE A 81 -0.98 16.22 6.91
N LEU A 82 -0.35 15.22 7.53
CA LEU A 82 1.09 15.17 7.70
C LEU A 82 1.70 14.62 6.42
N THR A 83 2.48 15.46 5.74
CA THR A 83 3.30 15.03 4.61
C THR A 83 4.74 14.88 5.07
N VAL A 84 5.31 13.71 4.82
CA VAL A 84 6.68 13.35 5.16
C VAL A 84 7.44 12.99 3.90
N TRP A 85 8.61 13.59 3.75
CA TRP A 85 9.55 13.27 2.67
C TRP A 85 10.59 12.28 3.18
N ILE A 86 10.84 11.24 2.39
CA ILE A 86 11.73 10.14 2.76
C ILE A 86 13.00 10.24 1.90
N LYS A 87 14.17 10.23 2.54
CA LYS A 87 15.48 10.03 1.92
C LYS A 87 15.57 8.58 1.44
N GLN A 88 15.08 8.30 0.24
CA GLN A 88 15.24 6.99 -0.39
C GLN A 88 16.36 6.99 -1.44
N ARG A 89 17.02 5.84 -1.57
CA ARG A 89 18.01 5.56 -2.64
C ARG A 89 17.32 5.17 -3.96
N PHE A 90 16.06 4.73 -3.91
CA PHE A 90 15.25 4.33 -5.07
C PHE A 90 14.00 5.22 -5.22
N PRO A 91 13.62 5.63 -6.44
CA PRO A 91 12.65 6.71 -6.68
C PRO A 91 11.17 6.31 -6.60
N LEU A 92 10.83 5.14 -6.06
CA LEU A 92 9.47 4.63 -6.17
C LEU A 92 8.46 5.36 -5.26
N PHE A 93 8.85 5.81 -4.05
CA PHE A 93 7.94 6.49 -3.13
C PHE A 93 8.65 7.55 -2.27
N PRO A 94 9.01 8.73 -2.84
CA PRO A 94 9.77 9.77 -2.14
C PRO A 94 8.97 10.51 -1.06
N THR A 95 7.63 10.41 -1.11
CA THR A 95 6.72 11.18 -0.24
C THR A 95 5.62 10.28 0.29
N ALA A 96 5.33 10.39 1.58
CA ALA A 96 4.18 9.77 2.21
C ALA A 96 3.31 10.84 2.88
N SER A 97 2.01 10.80 2.63
CA SER A 97 1.05 11.73 3.23
C SER A 97 -0.01 10.94 3.99
N TRP A 98 -0.27 11.36 5.22
CA TRP A 98 -1.26 10.74 6.09
C TRP A 98 -2.20 11.78 6.63
N GLU A 99 -3.50 11.51 6.58
CA GLU A 99 -4.50 12.29 7.28
C GLU A 99 -4.51 11.88 8.75
N ILE A 100 -4.25 12.83 9.65
CA ILE A 100 -4.14 12.55 11.08
C ILE A 100 -5.19 13.37 11.82
N PRO A 101 -6.00 12.76 12.70
CA PRO A 101 -6.92 13.49 13.55
C PRO A 101 -6.21 14.55 14.40
N GLU A 102 -6.83 15.73 14.56
CA GLU A 102 -6.26 16.87 15.31
C GLU A 102 -5.84 16.52 16.73
N ILE A 103 -6.57 15.61 17.37
CA ILE A 103 -6.34 15.15 18.75
C ILE A 103 -4.91 14.59 18.89
N HIS A 104 -4.36 13.97 17.85
CA HIS A 104 -3.04 13.36 17.86
C HIS A 104 -1.92 14.29 17.37
N LYS A 105 -2.26 15.42 16.73
CA LYS A 105 -1.31 16.41 16.22
C LYS A 105 -0.24 16.84 17.24
N PRO A 106 -0.57 17.27 18.48
CA PRO A 106 0.46 17.71 19.42
C PRO A 106 1.39 16.59 19.87
N THR A 107 0.88 15.35 19.98
CA THR A 107 1.69 14.19 20.36
C THR A 107 2.69 13.83 19.27
N ILE A 108 2.24 13.86 18.01
CA ILE A 108 3.07 13.54 16.86
C ILE A 108 4.10 14.63 16.63
N ASP A 109 3.72 15.90 16.74
CA ASP A 109 4.64 17.01 16.59
C ASP A 109 5.74 16.99 17.67
N ARG A 110 5.40 16.62 18.91
CA ARG A 110 6.38 16.38 19.97
C ARG A 110 7.36 15.25 19.62
N MET A 111 6.86 14.11 19.14
CA MET A 111 7.71 12.97 18.77
C MET A 111 8.64 13.28 17.58
N LEU A 112 8.08 13.92 16.54
CA LEU A 112 8.83 14.39 15.38
C LEU A 112 9.93 15.37 15.81
N SER A 113 9.58 16.35 16.64
CA SER A 113 10.55 17.32 17.18
C SER A 113 11.65 16.62 17.98
N GLN A 114 11.32 15.64 18.82
CA GLN A 114 12.32 14.89 19.60
C GLN A 114 13.30 14.11 18.71
N HIS A 115 12.80 13.42 17.68
CA HIS A 115 13.63 12.53 16.86
C HIS A 115 14.30 13.22 15.67
N LEU A 116 13.77 14.37 15.24
CA LEU A 116 14.22 15.09 14.05
C LEU A 116 14.86 16.46 14.34
N SER A 117 14.77 17.01 15.56
CA SER A 117 15.34 18.34 15.90
C SER A 117 16.85 18.46 15.64
N GLY A 118 17.60 17.36 15.69
CA GLY A 118 19.03 17.35 15.35
C GLY A 118 19.35 17.09 13.87
N ARG A 119 18.35 16.81 13.02
CA ARG A 119 18.55 16.31 11.63
C ARG A 119 17.78 17.05 10.54
N LEU A 120 16.82 17.89 10.90
CA LEU A 120 16.05 18.67 9.93
C LEU A 120 16.89 19.81 9.36
N ARG A 121 17.24 19.69 8.08
CA ARG A 121 17.63 20.86 7.29
C ARG A 121 16.34 21.60 6.97
N LYS A 122 16.17 22.81 7.53
CA LYS A 122 15.13 23.75 7.09
C LYS A 122 15.29 23.96 5.59
N TYR A 123 14.27 23.59 4.82
CA TYR A 123 14.09 23.99 3.42
C TYR A 123 12.81 24.79 3.33
#